data_AF-A0A7X2Z0N2-F1
#
_entry.id   AF-A0A7X2Z0N2-F1
#
_cell.length_a   1.000
_cell.length_b   1.000
_cell.length_c   1.000
_cell.angle_alpha   90.00
_cell.angle_beta   90.00
_cell.angle_gamma   90.00
#
_symmetry.space_group_name_H-M   'P 1'
#
loop_
_entity.id
_entity.type
_entity.pdbx_description
1 polymer ?
#
loop_
_entity_poly.entity_id
_entity_poly.type
_entity_poly.pdbx_seq_one_letter_code
_entity_poly.pdbx_strand_id
1 'polypeptide(L)'
;MNAGILQKTAASMLPFYRAVATSQRFAAMWSRAVVTANLKSMKKLLALVAPQAARQGLGTNGIGYFVDFVFPKLVYTNGTTIPPGTVQFVFEPKVHQAIARAVLPLYSRLACDRAFACKLAIAIRRGNKRLVNLLVRSRVHTPALKAVQIEDEGIALSFKYPFSKFKYRNLLFRDSFFKRRRRRRRLRRELAEE
;
A
#
# COMPACT_ATOMS: atom_id res chain seq x y z
N MET A 1 -8.70 6.25 -11.17
CA MET A 1 -9.13 5.03 -10.44
C MET A 1 -10.59 4.67 -10.73
N ASN A 2 -10.87 3.39 -10.97
CA ASN A 2 -12.24 2.86 -11.08
C ASN A 2 -12.54 1.89 -9.91
N ALA A 3 -13.83 1.62 -9.66
CA ALA A 3 -14.26 0.77 -8.57
C ALA A 3 -13.74 -0.67 -8.71
N GLY A 4 -13.78 -1.23 -9.92
CA GLY A 4 -13.33 -2.60 -10.17
C GLY A 4 -11.86 -2.84 -9.83
N ILE A 5 -10.98 -1.86 -10.11
CA ILE A 5 -9.57 -1.89 -9.72
C ILE A 5 -9.44 -1.87 -8.20
N LEU A 6 -10.15 -0.96 -7.51
CA LEU A 6 -10.17 -0.92 -6.05
C LEU A 6 -10.59 -2.28 -5.45
N GLN A 7 -11.67 -2.87 -5.95
CA GLN A 7 -12.17 -4.15 -5.46
C GLN A 7 -11.16 -5.27 -5.70
N LYS A 8 -10.61 -5.39 -6.91
CA LYS A 8 -9.65 -6.44 -7.27
C LYS A 8 -8.35 -6.35 -6.47
N THR A 9 -7.80 -5.14 -6.35
CA THR A 9 -6.61 -4.89 -5.54
C THR A 9 -6.89 -5.20 -4.06
N ALA A 10 -8.03 -4.73 -3.53
CA ALA A 10 -8.38 -4.98 -2.14
C ALA A 10 -8.61 -6.46 -1.84
N ALA A 11 -9.35 -7.17 -2.70
CA ALA A 11 -9.59 -8.60 -2.58
C ALA A 11 -8.29 -9.41 -2.62
N SER A 12 -7.35 -9.02 -3.48
CA SER A 12 -6.04 -9.70 -3.58
C SER A 12 -5.16 -9.48 -2.34
N MET A 13 -5.21 -8.28 -1.74
CA MET A 13 -4.40 -7.95 -0.55
C MET A 13 -5.05 -8.34 0.78
N LEU A 14 -6.36 -8.55 0.81
CA LEU A 14 -7.11 -8.82 2.04
C LEU A 14 -6.56 -10.02 2.83
N PRO A 15 -6.23 -11.18 2.21
CA PRO A 15 -5.64 -12.31 2.92
C PRO A 15 -4.28 -11.99 3.55
N PHE A 16 -3.46 -11.19 2.86
CA PHE A 16 -2.17 -10.75 3.38
C PHE A 16 -2.32 -9.84 4.60
N TYR A 17 -3.18 -8.82 4.54
CA TYR A 17 -3.45 -7.97 5.70
C TYR A 17 -4.02 -8.78 6.87
N ARG A 18 -4.87 -9.77 6.61
CA ARG A 18 -5.39 -10.67 7.65
C ARG A 18 -4.25 -11.45 8.32
N ALA A 19 -3.35 -12.07 7.54
CA ALA A 19 -2.23 -12.84 8.08
C ALA A 19 -1.28 -11.99 8.94
N VAL A 20 -0.95 -10.77 8.49
CA VAL A 20 -0.15 -9.81 9.26
C VAL A 20 -0.87 -9.43 10.56
N ALA A 21 -2.17 -9.15 10.48
CA ALA A 21 -2.99 -8.72 11.61
C ALA A 21 -3.12 -9.79 12.71
N THR A 22 -3.19 -11.07 12.35
CA THR A 22 -3.52 -12.17 13.27
C THR A 22 -2.31 -12.99 13.71
N SER A 23 -1.20 -13.02 12.96
CA SER A 23 -0.03 -13.82 13.28
C SER A 23 1.19 -12.94 13.57
N GLN A 24 1.62 -12.90 14.84
CA GLN A 24 2.85 -12.21 15.25
C GLN A 24 4.08 -12.81 14.56
N ARG A 25 4.14 -14.14 14.43
CA ARG A 25 5.22 -14.84 13.72
C ARG A 25 5.28 -14.44 12.25
N PHE A 26 4.14 -14.40 11.56
CA PHE A 26 4.10 -13.97 10.15
C PHE A 26 4.56 -12.53 9.99
N ALA A 27 4.04 -11.61 10.82
CA ALA A 27 4.45 -10.21 10.80
C ALA A 27 5.96 -10.05 11.05
N ALA A 28 6.54 -10.78 12.01
CA ALA A 28 7.97 -10.74 12.28
C ALA A 28 8.82 -11.24 11.09
N MET A 29 8.44 -12.38 10.49
CA MET A 29 9.13 -12.91 9.31
C MET A 29 9.04 -11.98 8.11
N TRP A 30 7.85 -11.42 7.85
CA TRP A 30 7.64 -10.46 6.77
C TRP A 30 8.49 -9.21 6.96
N SER A 31 8.42 -8.59 8.15
CA SER A 31 9.19 -7.40 8.48
C SER A 31 10.70 -7.62 8.39
N ARG A 32 11.21 -8.78 8.84
CA ARG A 32 12.63 -9.13 8.66
C ARG A 32 13.01 -9.21 7.18
N ALA A 33 12.15 -9.81 6.36
CA ALA A 33 12.38 -9.91 4.92
C ALA A 33 12.35 -8.53 4.24
N VAL A 34 11.48 -7.61 4.69
CA VAL A 34 11.48 -6.20 4.26
C VAL A 34 12.79 -5.51 4.62
N VAL A 35 13.21 -5.56 5.88
CA VAL A 35 14.43 -4.91 6.38
C VAL A 35 15.67 -5.39 5.63
N THR A 36 15.76 -6.70 5.37
CA THR A 36 16.89 -7.33 4.65
C THR A 36 16.75 -7.27 3.12
N ALA A 37 15.74 -6.57 2.60
CA ALA A 37 15.41 -6.49 1.18
C ALA A 37 15.32 -7.86 0.47
N ASN A 38 14.94 -8.91 1.20
CA ASN A 38 14.92 -10.29 0.70
C ASN A 38 13.61 -10.57 -0.06
N LEU A 39 13.58 -10.15 -1.32
CA LEU A 39 12.43 -10.33 -2.21
C LEU A 39 12.02 -11.80 -2.39
N LYS A 40 12.97 -12.75 -2.36
CA LYS A 40 12.65 -14.19 -2.48
C LYS A 40 11.82 -14.66 -1.29
N SER A 41 12.23 -14.30 -0.08
CA SER A 41 11.49 -14.60 1.16
C SER A 41 10.13 -13.91 1.19
N MET A 42 10.07 -12.63 0.81
CA MET A 42 8.79 -11.91 0.74
C MET A 42 7.83 -12.55 -0.27
N LYS A 43 8.29 -12.91 -1.47
CA LYS A 43 7.45 -13.61 -2.46
C LYS A 43 6.93 -14.95 -1.92
N LYS A 44 7.79 -15.75 -1.27
CA LYS A 44 7.38 -17.02 -0.64
C LYS A 44 6.31 -16.80 0.43
N LEU A 45 6.53 -15.87 1.36
CA LEU A 45 5.57 -15.55 2.42
C LEU A 45 4.24 -15.01 1.86
N LEU A 46 4.29 -14.14 0.85
CA LEU A 46 3.09 -13.61 0.21
C LEU A 46 2.31 -14.72 -0.49
N ALA A 47 2.99 -15.64 -1.18
CA ALA A 47 2.36 -16.77 -1.86
C ALA A 47 1.63 -17.71 -0.90
N LEU A 48 2.13 -17.90 0.32
CA LEU A 48 1.48 -18.75 1.33
C LEU A 48 0.12 -18.21 1.78
N VAL A 49 -0.05 -16.89 1.83
CA VAL A 49 -1.25 -16.27 2.43
C VAL A 49 -2.15 -15.56 1.42
N ALA A 50 -1.57 -15.03 0.34
CA ALA A 50 -2.25 -14.29 -0.72
C ALA A 50 -1.69 -14.64 -2.11
N PRO A 51 -1.92 -15.86 -2.63
CA PRO A 51 -1.40 -16.32 -3.92
C PRO A 51 -1.70 -15.38 -5.11
N GLN A 52 -2.87 -14.73 -5.11
CA GLN A 52 -3.24 -13.79 -6.17
C GLN A 52 -2.35 -12.55 -6.18
N ALA A 53 -2.04 -11.99 -5.00
CA ALA A 53 -1.11 -10.88 -4.85
C ALA A 53 0.34 -11.31 -5.12
N ALA A 54 0.71 -12.55 -4.79
CA ALA A 54 2.06 -13.06 -5.03
C ALA A 54 2.43 -13.21 -6.52
N ARG A 55 1.42 -13.33 -7.41
CA ARG A 55 1.61 -13.33 -8.88
C ARG A 55 1.85 -11.93 -9.46
N GLN A 56 1.83 -10.90 -8.64
CA GLN A 56 1.98 -9.51 -9.04
C GLN A 56 3.42 -9.02 -8.85
N GLY A 57 3.70 -7.76 -9.22
CA GLY A 57 4.99 -7.14 -8.91
C GLY A 57 5.18 -6.99 -7.40
N LEU A 58 6.40 -7.20 -6.90
CA LEU A 58 6.74 -7.02 -5.49
C LEU A 58 8.08 -6.30 -5.36
N GLY A 59 8.10 -5.22 -4.58
CA GLY A 59 9.28 -4.41 -4.31
C GLY A 59 9.42 -4.07 -2.82
N THR A 60 10.65 -3.73 -2.43
CA THR A 60 10.99 -3.21 -1.10
C THR A 60 12.22 -2.32 -1.19
N ASN A 61 12.34 -1.39 -0.25
CA ASN A 61 13.47 -0.46 -0.11
C ASN A 61 14.06 -0.52 1.31
N GLY A 62 13.86 -1.61 2.06
CA GLY A 62 14.36 -1.76 3.43
C GLY A 62 13.52 -1.07 4.52
N ILE A 63 12.59 -0.19 4.13
CA ILE A 63 11.72 0.57 5.05
C ILE A 63 10.23 0.41 4.74
N GLY A 64 9.90 -0.49 3.81
CA GLY A 64 8.55 -0.72 3.34
C GLY A 64 8.48 -1.74 2.23
N TYR A 65 7.27 -2.08 1.83
CA TYR A 65 6.99 -2.99 0.72
C TYR A 65 5.91 -2.41 -0.19
N PHE A 66 5.93 -2.86 -1.45
CA PHE A 66 5.05 -2.43 -2.52
C PHE A 66 4.64 -3.63 -3.37
N VAL A 67 3.34 -3.83 -3.57
CA VAL A 67 2.75 -4.87 -4.41
C VAL A 67 2.04 -4.19 -5.58
N ASP A 68 2.48 -4.48 -6.81
CA ASP A 68 2.05 -3.79 -8.03
C ASP A 68 1.07 -4.63 -8.83
N PHE A 69 -0.18 -4.19 -8.87
CA PHE A 69 -1.27 -4.81 -9.61
C PHE A 69 -1.34 -4.25 -11.03
N VAL A 70 -1.11 -5.12 -12.01
CA VAL A 70 -1.14 -4.74 -13.43
C VAL A 70 -2.56 -4.90 -13.99
N PHE A 71 -3.08 -3.82 -14.57
CA PHE A 71 -4.34 -3.77 -15.30
C PHE A 71 -4.07 -3.24 -16.71
N PRO A 72 -4.99 -3.41 -17.68
CA PRO A 72 -4.83 -2.83 -19.01
C PRO A 72 -4.53 -1.33 -18.94
N LYS A 73 -3.33 -0.93 -19.41
CA LYS A 73 -2.80 0.45 -19.43
C LYS A 73 -2.56 1.11 -18.05
N LEU A 74 -2.70 0.38 -16.94
CA LEU A 74 -2.66 0.93 -15.58
C LEU A 74 -1.86 0.01 -14.63
N VAL A 75 -1.10 0.61 -13.71
CA VAL A 75 -0.48 -0.13 -12.60
C VAL A 75 -0.93 0.54 -11.31
N TYR A 76 -1.40 -0.27 -10.36
CA TYR A 76 -1.77 0.19 -9.03
C TYR A 76 -0.90 -0.48 -7.98
N THR A 77 -0.32 0.31 -7.09
CA THR A 77 0.57 -0.18 -6.05
C THR A 77 -0.13 -0.13 -4.71
N ASN A 78 -0.01 -1.22 -3.95
CA ASN A 78 -0.41 -1.29 -2.57
C ASN A 78 0.80 -1.50 -1.66
N GLY A 79 0.89 -0.82 -0.53
CA GLY A 79 2.07 -0.98 0.31
C GLY A 79 1.97 -0.37 1.69
N THR A 80 2.94 -0.71 2.54
CA THR A 80 3.18 -0.02 3.80
C THR A 80 4.66 0.35 3.86
N THR A 81 4.94 1.61 4.19
CA THR A 81 6.30 2.14 4.24
C THR A 81 6.44 3.18 5.33
N ILE A 82 7.65 3.33 5.86
CA ILE A 82 8.07 4.56 6.53
C ILE A 82 8.39 5.59 5.43
N PRO A 83 8.05 6.88 5.59
CA PRO A 83 8.46 7.91 4.64
C PRO A 83 9.98 7.91 4.42
N PRO A 84 10.47 7.94 3.17
CA PRO A 84 11.91 7.93 2.88
C PRO A 84 12.61 9.17 3.46
N GLY A 85 13.92 9.07 3.66
CA GLY A 85 14.75 10.14 4.25
C GLY A 85 14.67 10.26 5.76
N THR A 86 13.89 9.41 6.44
CA THR A 86 13.77 9.43 7.92
C THR A 86 14.53 8.30 8.60
N VAL A 87 14.73 7.17 7.92
CA VAL A 87 15.43 5.98 8.41
C VAL A 87 15.78 5.07 7.23
N GLN A 88 16.68 4.12 7.45
CA GLN A 88 16.98 3.03 6.52
C GLN A 88 16.95 1.69 7.26
N PHE A 89 16.61 0.60 6.56
CA PHE A 89 16.63 -0.76 7.10
C PHE A 89 15.84 -0.95 8.41
N VAL A 90 14.70 -0.29 8.53
CA VAL A 90 13.81 -0.39 9.70
C VAL A 90 12.38 -0.61 9.23
N PHE A 91 11.74 -1.65 9.78
CA PHE A 91 10.33 -1.91 9.58
C PHE A 91 9.78 -2.74 10.75
N GLU A 92 9.06 -2.10 11.68
CA GLU A 92 8.70 -2.69 12.97
C GLU A 92 7.49 -3.64 12.85
N PRO A 93 7.63 -4.94 13.21
CA PRO A 93 6.53 -5.91 13.10
C PRO A 93 5.28 -5.50 13.88
N LYS A 94 5.45 -4.94 15.09
CA LYS A 94 4.34 -4.52 15.96
C LYS A 94 3.52 -3.40 15.33
N VAL A 95 4.18 -2.45 14.66
CA VAL A 95 3.50 -1.36 13.96
C VAL A 95 2.81 -1.88 12.70
N HIS A 96 3.48 -2.72 11.91
CA HIS A 96 2.89 -3.31 10.72
C HIS A 96 1.62 -4.11 11.05
N GLN A 97 1.64 -4.90 12.11
CA GLN A 97 0.48 -5.62 12.61
C GLN A 97 -0.64 -4.68 13.07
N ALA A 98 -0.32 -3.61 13.79
CA ALA A 98 -1.32 -2.63 14.22
C ALA A 98 -1.97 -1.90 13.03
N ILE A 99 -1.19 -1.53 12.01
CA ILE A 99 -1.68 -0.94 10.76
C ILE A 99 -2.58 -1.94 10.03
N ALA A 100 -2.14 -3.20 9.89
CA ALA A 100 -2.90 -4.23 9.20
C ALA A 100 -4.28 -4.42 9.84
N ARG A 101 -4.37 -4.48 11.18
CA ARG A 101 -5.64 -4.51 11.91
C ARG A 101 -6.50 -3.28 11.63
N ALA A 102 -5.89 -2.09 11.64
CA ALA A 102 -6.61 -0.84 11.43
C ALA A 102 -7.20 -0.73 10.02
N VAL A 103 -6.49 -1.21 8.99
CA VAL A 103 -6.95 -1.10 7.60
C VAL A 103 -7.84 -2.27 7.16
N LEU A 104 -7.79 -3.41 7.87
CA LEU A 104 -8.55 -4.61 7.49
C LEU A 104 -10.04 -4.36 7.19
N PRO A 105 -10.80 -3.58 8.00
CA PRO A 105 -12.20 -3.31 7.71
C PRO A 105 -12.41 -2.48 6.43
N LEU A 106 -11.48 -1.58 6.11
CA LEU A 106 -11.51 -0.81 4.86
C LEU A 106 -11.31 -1.72 3.66
N TYR A 107 -10.26 -2.57 3.68
CA TYR A 107 -9.99 -3.51 2.58
C TYR A 107 -11.09 -4.55 2.43
N SER A 108 -11.68 -5.03 3.53
CA SER A 108 -12.82 -5.94 3.50
C SER A 108 -14.04 -5.27 2.85
N ARG A 109 -14.33 -4.01 3.20
CA ARG A 109 -15.45 -3.28 2.60
C ARG A 109 -15.21 -2.98 1.13
N LEU A 110 -13.99 -2.62 0.74
CA LEU A 110 -13.62 -2.42 -0.66
C LEU A 110 -13.75 -3.72 -1.47
N ALA A 111 -13.33 -4.85 -0.93
CA ALA A 111 -13.44 -6.13 -1.64
C ALA A 111 -14.90 -6.54 -1.87
N CYS A 112 -15.75 -6.41 -0.85
CA CYS A 112 -17.10 -7.01 -0.87
C CYS A 112 -18.25 -6.05 -1.20
N ASP A 113 -18.09 -4.74 -1.06
CA ASP A 113 -19.14 -3.75 -1.33
C ASP A 113 -18.78 -2.87 -2.53
N ARG A 114 -19.42 -3.18 -3.67
CA ARG A 114 -19.27 -2.43 -4.91
C ARG A 114 -19.75 -0.98 -4.79
N ALA A 115 -20.84 -0.72 -4.08
CA ALA A 115 -21.36 0.63 -3.91
C ALA A 115 -20.39 1.51 -3.13
N PHE A 116 -19.81 0.99 -2.04
CA PHE A 116 -18.76 1.68 -1.29
C PHE A 116 -17.52 1.92 -2.15
N ALA A 117 -17.05 0.90 -2.89
CA ALA A 117 -15.91 1.05 -3.80
C ALA A 117 -16.16 2.08 -4.90
N CYS A 118 -17.37 2.11 -5.49
CA CYS A 118 -17.80 3.14 -6.44
C CYS A 118 -17.78 4.54 -5.82
N LYS A 119 -18.37 4.70 -4.64
CA LYS A 119 -18.44 5.99 -3.94
C LYS A 119 -17.05 6.51 -3.62
N LEU A 120 -16.14 5.65 -3.13
CA LEU A 120 -14.76 6.03 -2.87
C LEU A 120 -14.00 6.37 -4.16
N ALA A 121 -14.13 5.56 -5.22
CA ALA A 121 -13.48 5.82 -6.51
C ALA A 121 -13.92 7.16 -7.12
N ILE A 122 -15.23 7.47 -7.07
CA ILE A 122 -15.77 8.75 -7.54
C ILE A 122 -15.22 9.90 -6.71
N ALA A 123 -15.22 9.77 -5.37
CA ALA A 123 -14.67 10.79 -4.48
C ALA A 123 -13.21 11.10 -4.78
N ILE A 124 -12.39 10.06 -5.04
CA ILE A 124 -10.98 10.20 -5.39
C ILE A 124 -10.81 10.88 -6.75
N ARG A 125 -11.54 10.44 -7.79
CA ARG A 125 -11.47 11.06 -9.13
C ARG A 125 -11.88 12.53 -9.12
N ARG A 126 -12.85 12.90 -8.29
CA ARG A 126 -13.32 14.29 -8.14
C ARG A 126 -12.46 15.12 -7.19
N GLY A 127 -11.39 14.57 -6.61
CA GLY A 127 -10.57 15.28 -5.63
C GLY A 127 -11.32 15.65 -4.33
N ASN A 128 -12.44 14.99 -4.02
CA ASN A 128 -13.27 15.33 -2.87
C ASN A 128 -12.64 14.78 -1.57
N LYS A 129 -11.67 15.53 -1.04
CA LYS A 129 -10.90 15.18 0.17
C LYS A 129 -11.80 14.93 1.38
N ARG A 130 -12.87 15.72 1.55
CA ARG A 130 -13.81 15.59 2.68
C ARG A 130 -14.52 14.23 2.65
N LEU A 131 -15.07 13.86 1.48
CA LEU A 131 -15.76 12.58 1.32
C LEU A 131 -14.80 11.39 1.42
N VAL A 132 -13.59 11.48 0.86
CA VAL A 132 -12.57 10.43 1.02
C VAL A 132 -12.22 10.22 2.49
N ASN A 133 -11.96 11.31 3.23
CA ASN A 133 -11.66 11.23 4.66
C ASN A 133 -12.82 10.61 5.45
N LEU A 134 -14.06 11.00 5.17
CA LEU A 134 -15.26 10.44 5.83
C LEU A 134 -15.39 8.94 5.56
N LEU A 135 -15.30 8.51 4.30
CA LEU A 135 -15.43 7.09 3.92
C LEU A 135 -14.32 6.24 4.55
N VAL A 136 -13.08 6.70 4.52
CA VAL A 136 -11.94 5.97 5.11
C VAL A 136 -12.09 5.90 6.63
N ARG A 137 -12.36 7.02 7.31
CA ARG A 137 -12.50 7.05 8.77
C ARG A 137 -13.74 6.31 9.27
N SER A 138 -14.75 6.11 8.42
CA SER A 138 -15.89 5.23 8.73
C SER A 138 -15.52 3.74 8.80
N ARG A 139 -14.29 3.36 8.39
CA ARG A 139 -13.78 1.98 8.43
C ARG A 139 -12.44 1.84 9.18
N VAL A 140 -11.68 2.92 9.29
CA VAL A 140 -10.38 2.95 10.00
C VAL A 140 -10.53 3.84 11.24
N HIS A 141 -10.88 3.21 12.36
CA HIS A 141 -11.29 3.92 13.58
C HIS A 141 -10.15 4.28 14.54
N THR A 142 -8.92 3.82 14.27
CA THR A 142 -7.81 4.03 15.21
C THR A 142 -7.41 5.52 15.30
N PRO A 143 -7.18 6.06 16.50
CA PRO A 143 -6.64 7.41 16.67
C PRO A 143 -5.19 7.54 16.15
N ALA A 144 -4.53 6.41 15.87
CA ALA A 144 -3.22 6.41 15.22
C ALA A 144 -3.29 6.90 13.77
N LEU A 145 -4.46 6.87 13.11
CA LEU A 145 -4.65 7.44 11.77
C LEU A 145 -4.68 8.96 11.83
N LYS A 146 -3.56 9.59 11.50
CA LYS A 146 -3.36 11.05 11.60
C LYS A 146 -3.83 11.79 10.35
N ALA A 147 -3.67 11.21 9.16
CA ALA A 147 -4.10 11.84 7.92
C ALA A 147 -4.59 10.84 6.88
N VAL A 148 -5.57 11.27 6.09
CA VAL A 148 -6.05 10.60 4.88
C VAL A 148 -5.84 11.58 3.72
N GLN A 149 -5.05 11.17 2.74
CA GLN A 149 -4.68 12.00 1.59
C GLN A 149 -5.08 11.30 0.29
N ILE A 150 -5.48 12.08 -0.71
CA ILE A 150 -5.57 11.60 -2.10
C ILE A 150 -4.18 11.77 -2.71
N GLU A 151 -3.62 10.70 -3.26
CA GLU A 151 -2.29 10.69 -3.88
C GLU A 151 -2.32 9.81 -5.12
N ASP A 152 -1.86 10.33 -6.26
CA ASP A 152 -1.76 9.63 -7.55
C ASP A 152 -2.97 8.75 -7.88
N GLU A 153 -4.15 9.36 -7.96
CA GLU A 153 -5.43 8.66 -8.17
C GLU A 153 -5.70 7.52 -7.16
N GLY A 154 -5.27 7.70 -5.92
CA GLY A 154 -5.35 6.71 -4.86
C GLY A 154 -5.59 7.33 -3.50
N ILE A 155 -5.20 6.59 -2.46
CA ILE A 155 -5.19 7.05 -1.07
C ILE A 155 -3.87 6.75 -0.38
N ALA A 156 -3.48 7.65 0.51
CA ALA A 156 -2.42 7.46 1.47
C ALA A 156 -2.92 7.71 2.88
N LEU A 157 -2.72 6.73 3.75
CA LEU A 157 -3.13 6.73 5.14
C LEU A 157 -1.90 6.86 6.02
N SER A 158 -1.77 7.97 6.74
CA SER A 158 -0.61 8.24 7.59
C SER A 158 -0.91 7.82 9.03
N PHE A 159 -0.09 6.92 9.56
CA PHE A 159 -0.20 6.38 10.92
C PHE A 159 0.97 6.83 11.80
N LYS A 160 0.66 7.14 13.05
CA LYS A 160 1.66 7.35 14.11
C LYS A 160 1.16 6.67 15.38
N TYR A 161 1.84 5.61 15.77
CA TYR A 161 1.59 4.90 17.03
C TYR A 161 2.50 5.45 18.14
N PRO A 162 2.02 5.50 19.39
CA PRO A 162 2.80 6.04 20.51
C PRO A 162 4.03 5.18 20.84
N PHE A 163 3.95 3.86 20.61
CA PHE A 163 5.02 2.90 20.88
C PHE A 163 6.08 2.80 19.77
N SER A 164 6.04 3.67 18.76
CA SER A 164 7.02 3.69 17.66
C SER A 164 7.56 5.08 17.47
N LYS A 165 8.87 5.20 17.20
CA LYS A 165 9.51 6.47 16.84
C LYS A 165 9.08 6.94 15.45
N PHE A 166 8.73 6.03 14.55
CA PHE A 166 8.51 6.34 13.14
C PHE A 166 7.04 6.58 12.80
N LYS A 167 6.81 7.39 11.76
CA LYS A 167 5.51 7.50 11.09
C LYS A 167 5.47 6.47 9.96
N TYR A 168 4.31 5.88 9.73
CA TYR A 168 4.10 4.92 8.65
C TYR A 168 3.02 5.42 7.70
N ARG A 169 3.08 4.99 6.44
CA ARG A 169 2.04 5.22 5.44
C ARG A 169 1.55 3.87 4.94
N ASN A 170 0.24 3.68 4.89
CA ASN A 170 -0.38 2.65 4.05
C ASN A 170 -0.86 3.31 2.77
N LEU A 171 -0.52 2.72 1.63
CA LEU A 171 -0.64 3.33 0.32
C LEU A 171 -1.47 2.42 -0.59
N LEU A 172 -2.35 3.05 -1.38
CA LEU A 172 -3.01 2.43 -2.52
C LEU A 172 -3.11 3.49 -3.60
N PHE A 173 -2.20 3.50 -4.58
CA PHE A 173 -2.07 4.57 -5.56
C PHE A 173 -1.77 4.04 -6.95
N ARG A 174 -2.03 4.84 -7.97
CA ARG A 174 -1.68 4.51 -9.35
C ARG A 174 -0.20 4.81 -9.54
N ASP A 175 0.61 3.79 -9.78
CA ASP A 175 2.02 4.05 -10.10
C ASP A 175 2.10 4.75 -11.46
N SER A 176 2.88 5.82 -11.49
CA SER A 176 3.21 6.55 -12.70
C SER A 176 4.51 6.01 -13.32
N PHE A 177 4.84 4.73 -13.13
CA PHE A 177 6.06 4.08 -13.66
C PHE A 177 6.37 4.47 -15.12
N PHE A 178 5.34 4.65 -15.97
CA PHE A 178 5.50 5.16 -17.34
C PHE A 178 6.01 6.61 -17.46
N LYS A 179 5.65 7.51 -16.53
CA LYS A 179 6.23 8.87 -16.44
C LYS A 179 7.67 8.83 -15.97
N ARG A 180 8.01 8.02 -14.95
CA ARG A 180 9.39 7.88 -14.44
C ARG A 180 10.35 7.29 -15.47
N ARG A 181 9.90 6.31 -16.28
CA ARG A 181 10.71 5.70 -17.35
C ARG A 181 10.91 6.63 -18.56
N ARG A 182 9.90 7.43 -18.93
CA ARG A 182 10.05 8.50 -19.95
C ARG A 182 11.03 9.59 -19.49
N ARG A 183 10.93 10.04 -18.23
CA ARG A 183 11.85 11.05 -17.67
C ARG A 183 13.30 10.54 -17.62
N ARG A 184 13.53 9.29 -17.17
CA ARG A 184 14.86 8.65 -17.17
C ARG A 184 15.43 8.40 -18.57
N ARG A 185 14.60 8.09 -19.57
CA ARG A 185 15.05 7.94 -20.97
C ARG A 185 15.38 9.28 -21.63
N ARG A 186 14.66 10.36 -21.27
CA ARG A 186 14.93 11.72 -21.76
C ARG A 186 16.24 12.28 -21.19
N LEU A 187 16.42 12.19 -19.86
CA LEU A 187 17.66 12.55 -19.18
C LEU A 187 18.88 11.75 -19.67
N ARG A 188 18.72 10.48 -20.06
CA ARG A 188 19.80 9.67 -20.64
C ARG A 188 20.15 10.02 -22.10
N ARG A 189 19.25 10.68 -22.83
CA ARG A 189 19.54 11.17 -24.18
C ARG A 189 20.21 12.53 -24.13
N GLU A 190 19.73 13.40 -23.23
CA GLU A 190 20.32 14.72 -22.98
C GLU A 190 21.77 14.62 -22.47
N LEU A 191 22.10 13.61 -21.64
CA LEU A 191 23.47 13.34 -21.17
C LEU A 191 24.35 12.53 -22.16
N ALA A 192 23.82 12.16 -23.33
CA ALA A 192 24.57 11.44 -24.36
C ALA A 192 24.80 12.30 -25.62
N GLU A 193 24.33 13.55 -25.60
CA GLU A 193 24.48 14.57 -26.65
C GLU A 193 25.39 15.73 -26.17
N GLU A 194 26.04 15.58 -25.00
CA GLU A 194 27.19 16.36 -24.50
C GLU A 194 28.45 15.49 -24.54
#